data_AF-A0AAN4EZ09-F1
#
_entry.id   AF-A0AAN4EZ09-F1
#
_cell.length_a   1.000
_cell.length_b   1.000
_cell.length_c   1.000
_cell.angle_alpha   90.00
_cell.angle_beta   90.00
_cell.angle_gamma   90.00
#
_symmetry.space_group_name_H-M   'P 1'
#
loop_
_entity.id
_entity.type
_entity.pdbx_description
1 polymer ?
#
loop_
_entity_poly.entity_id
_entity_poly.type
_entity_poly.pdbx_seq_one_letter_code
_entity_poly.pdbx_strand_id
1 'polypeptide(L)'
;MPDIYHQLVKHAPDFRTHSDDDLSEVSDVCGEAARAVSNTLTLIGNLMLEASLSEEYSNENARRDMMLLGDTLRNLPRLAEALEQNSCTANFVLRQRQGVFK
;
A
#
# COMPACT_ATOMS: atom_id res chain seq x y z
N MET A 1 15.26 -8.67 -8.24
CA MET A 1 15.46 -8.98 -6.80
C MET A 1 14.08 -9.16 -6.19
N PRO A 2 13.78 -10.24 -5.45
CA PRO A 2 12.49 -10.39 -4.79
C PRO A 2 12.37 -9.32 -3.70
N ASP A 3 11.31 -8.52 -3.75
CA ASP A 3 10.92 -7.59 -2.70
C ASP A 3 9.52 -7.96 -2.17
N ILE A 4 9.02 -7.20 -1.19
CA ILE A 4 7.71 -7.48 -0.57
C ILE A 4 6.58 -7.46 -1.60
N TYR A 5 6.64 -6.55 -2.58
CA TYR A 5 5.67 -6.50 -3.68
C TYR A 5 5.66 -7.83 -4.45
N HIS A 6 6.83 -8.32 -4.85
CA HIS A 6 6.92 -9.58 -5.60
C HIS A 6 6.34 -10.77 -4.82
N GLN A 7 6.56 -10.83 -3.50
CA GLN A 7 6.00 -11.89 -2.66
C GLN A 7 4.48 -11.80 -2.56
N LEU A 8 3.94 -10.59 -2.35
CA LEU A 8 2.50 -10.40 -2.21
C LEU A 8 1.74 -10.66 -3.51
N VAL A 9 2.28 -10.23 -4.65
CA VAL A 9 1.67 -10.48 -5.96
C VAL A 9 1.78 -11.95 -6.36
N LYS A 10 2.93 -12.59 -6.10
CA LYS A 10 3.11 -14.02 -6.41
C LYS A 10 2.15 -14.91 -5.63
N HIS A 11 1.85 -14.53 -4.40
CA HIS A 11 0.95 -15.27 -3.50
C HIS A 11 -0.48 -14.70 -3.47
N ALA A 12 -0.82 -13.82 -4.42
CA ALA A 12 -2.18 -13.31 -4.54
C ALA A 12 -3.18 -14.45 -4.84
N PRO A 13 -4.41 -14.40 -4.32
CA PRO A 13 -5.44 -15.38 -4.62
C PRO A 13 -5.77 -15.46 -6.11
N ASP A 14 -6.16 -16.65 -6.60
CA ASP A 14 -6.76 -16.76 -7.93
C ASP A 14 -8.20 -16.22 -7.90
N PHE A 15 -8.33 -14.93 -8.16
CA PHE A 15 -9.60 -14.19 -8.15
C PHE A 15 -10.65 -14.77 -9.11
N ARG A 16 -10.28 -15.58 -10.10
CA ARG A 16 -11.26 -16.23 -10.99
C ARG A 16 -12.15 -17.22 -10.26
N THR A 17 -11.69 -17.73 -9.12
CA THR A 17 -12.40 -18.72 -8.29
C THR A 17 -13.31 -18.09 -7.23
N HIS A 18 -13.20 -16.78 -7.00
CA HIS A 18 -13.96 -16.06 -5.97
C HIS A 18 -15.38 -15.75 -6.42
N SER A 19 -16.32 -15.59 -5.47
CA SER A 19 -17.67 -15.08 -5.79
C SER A 19 -17.64 -13.60 -6.14
N ASP A 20 -18.72 -13.06 -6.71
CA ASP A 20 -18.80 -11.63 -7.02
C ASP A 20 -18.76 -10.75 -5.77
N ASP A 21 -19.35 -11.22 -4.66
CA ASP A 21 -19.31 -10.55 -3.36
C ASP A 21 -17.89 -10.52 -2.80
N ASP A 22 -17.17 -11.66 -2.84
CA ASP A 22 -15.77 -11.73 -2.40
C ASP A 22 -14.86 -10.83 -3.24
N LEU A 23 -15.12 -10.73 -4.56
CA LEU A 23 -14.36 -9.85 -5.45
C LEU A 23 -14.58 -8.37 -5.12
N SER A 24 -15.82 -8.00 -4.79
CA SER A 24 -16.14 -6.63 -4.34
C SER A 24 -15.44 -6.34 -3.01
N GLU A 25 -15.54 -7.24 -2.04
CA GLU A 25 -14.91 -7.06 -0.73
C GLU A 25 -13.39 -6.93 -0.83
N VAL A 26 -12.72 -7.82 -1.57
CA VAL A 26 -11.26 -7.74 -1.75
C VAL A 26 -10.87 -6.46 -2.48
N SER A 27 -11.62 -6.08 -3.53
CA SER A 27 -11.40 -4.83 -4.24
C SER A 27 -11.40 -3.64 -3.28
N ASP A 28 -12.42 -3.54 -2.44
CA ASP A 28 -12.61 -2.42 -1.53
C ASP A 28 -11.56 -2.42 -0.42
N VAL A 29 -11.37 -3.56 0.27
CA VAL A 29 -10.42 -3.69 1.38
C VAL A 29 -9.00 -3.41 0.92
N CYS A 30 -8.57 -3.98 -0.21
CA CYS A 30 -7.22 -3.75 -0.72
C CYS A 30 -7.03 -2.29 -1.18
N GLY A 31 -8.03 -1.68 -1.84
CA GLY A 31 -7.95 -0.29 -2.26
C GLY A 31 -7.91 0.68 -1.09
N GLU A 32 -8.75 0.46 -0.07
CA GLU A 32 -8.73 1.24 1.17
C GLU A 32 -7.40 1.11 1.90
N ALA A 33 -6.84 -0.09 1.97
CA ALA A 33 -5.54 -0.32 2.60
C ALA A 33 -4.40 0.38 1.83
N ALA A 34 -4.37 0.31 0.49
CA ALA A 34 -3.41 1.03 -0.33
C ALA A 34 -3.49 2.55 -0.12
N ARG A 35 -4.72 3.09 -0.05
CA ARG A 35 -4.97 4.49 0.29
C ARG A 35 -4.52 4.84 1.69
N ALA A 36 -4.77 4.00 2.69
CA ALA A 36 -4.35 4.23 4.07
C ALA A 36 -2.82 4.27 4.20
N VAL A 37 -2.12 3.36 3.50
CA VAL A 37 -0.65 3.41 3.42
C VAL A 37 -0.18 4.70 2.76
N SER A 38 -0.80 5.11 1.65
CA SER A 38 -0.44 6.36 0.96
C SER A 38 -0.64 7.59 1.85
N ASN A 39 -1.75 7.65 2.59
CA ASN A 39 -2.00 8.69 3.58
C ASN A 39 -0.95 8.71 4.69
N THR A 40 -0.51 7.53 5.13
CA THR A 40 0.57 7.40 6.14
C THR A 40 1.89 7.94 5.62
N LEU A 41 2.23 7.68 4.35
CA LEU A 41 3.43 8.24 3.71
C LEU A 41 3.38 9.78 3.66
N THR A 42 2.22 10.36 3.35
CA THR A 42 2.01 11.81 3.40
C THR A 42 2.18 12.37 4.81
N LEU A 43 1.58 11.71 5.82
CA LEU A 43 1.70 12.12 7.21
C LEU A 43 3.16 12.08 7.69
N ILE A 44 3.90 11.02 7.34
CA ILE A 44 5.35 10.93 7.60
C ILE A 44 6.09 12.13 7.00
N GLY A 45 5.78 12.50 5.75
CA GLY A 45 6.35 13.68 5.09
C GLY A 45 6.09 14.97 5.86
N ASN A 46 4.85 15.18 6.31
CA ASN A 46 4.47 16.36 7.10
C ASN A 46 5.19 16.40 8.45
N LEU A 47 5.24 15.27 9.17
CA LEU A 47 5.92 15.19 10.46
C LEU A 47 7.43 15.40 10.35
N MET A 48 8.07 14.91 9.28
CA MET A 48 9.48 15.20 9.02
C MET A 48 9.74 16.69 8.80
N LEU A 49 8.84 17.36 8.07
CA LEU A 49 8.95 18.81 7.86
C LEU A 49 8.80 19.57 9.19
N GLU A 50 7.80 19.22 10.00
CA GLU A 50 7.61 19.81 11.33
C GLU A 50 8.83 19.58 12.23
N ALA A 51 9.35 18.35 12.29
CA ALA A 51 10.54 18.02 13.07
C ALA A 51 11.79 18.80 12.60
N SER A 52 11.94 19.03 11.29
CA SER A 52 13.07 19.80 10.74
C SER A 52 13.05 21.29 11.11
N LEU A 53 11.87 21.82 11.46
CA LEU A 53 11.68 23.21 11.87
C LEU A 53 11.71 23.37 13.40
N SER A 54 11.75 22.28 14.15
CA SER A 54 11.72 22.30 15.61
C SER A 54 13.11 22.55 16.19
N GLU A 55 13.22 23.57 17.04
CA GLU A 55 14.44 23.84 17.82
C GLU A 55 14.69 22.80 18.93
N GLU A 56 13.63 22.08 19.35
CA GLU A 56 13.69 21.07 20.40
C GLU A 56 14.06 19.67 19.88
N TYR A 57 14.07 19.50 18.55
CA TYR A 57 14.30 18.20 17.95
C TYR A 57 15.80 17.91 17.77
N SER A 58 16.34 17.09 18.67
CA SER A 58 17.78 16.82 18.71
C SER A 58 18.31 16.04 17.49
N ASN A 59 19.58 16.27 17.16
CA ASN A 59 20.28 15.53 16.09
C ASN A 59 20.29 14.01 16.31
N GLU A 60 20.29 13.55 17.56
CA GLU A 60 20.25 12.12 17.90
C GLU A 60 18.89 11.50 17.58
N ASN A 61 17.80 12.21 17.91
CA ASN A 61 16.44 11.80 17.53
C ASN A 61 16.30 11.79 16.00
N ALA A 62 16.78 12.84 15.33
CA ALA A 62 16.74 12.93 13.87
C ALA A 62 17.45 11.75 13.20
N ARG A 63 18.64 11.38 13.68
CA ARG A 63 19.39 10.23 13.14
C ARG A 63 18.64 8.92 13.35
N ARG A 64 18.10 8.68 14.55
CA ARG A 64 17.34 7.46 14.86
C ARG A 64 16.09 7.35 13.99
N ASP A 65 15.31 8.42 13.92
CA ASP A 65 14.03 8.40 13.23
C ASP A 65 14.25 8.33 11.71
N MET A 66 15.26 9.00 11.16
CA MET A 66 15.65 8.83 9.74
C MET A 66 16.00 7.38 9.38
N MET A 67 16.65 6.64 10.28
CA MET A 67 16.95 5.22 10.06
C MET A 67 15.67 4.37 10.00
N LEU A 68 14.75 4.58 10.95
CA LEU A 68 13.45 3.88 10.98
C LEU A 68 12.57 4.23 9.78
N LEU A 69 12.58 5.50 9.38
CA LEU A 69 11.88 5.98 8.19
C LEU A 69 12.48 5.40 6.92
N GLY A 70 13.80 5.27 6.84
CA GLY A 70 14.49 4.61 5.73
C GLY A 70 14.00 3.17 5.54
N ASP A 71 13.92 2.39 6.62
CA ASP A 71 13.40 1.02 6.56
C ASP A 71 11.91 0.97 6.17
N THR A 72 11.13 1.92 6.70
CA THR A 72 9.69 2.05 6.40
C THR A 72 9.44 2.37 4.92
N LEU A 73 10.14 3.37 4.37
CA LEU A 73 10.00 3.85 2.99
C LEU A 73 10.49 2.83 1.96
N ARG A 74 11.37 1.89 2.34
CA ARG A 74 11.76 0.77 1.46
C ARG A 74 10.65 -0.26 1.26
N ASN A 75 9.68 -0.34 2.17
CA ASN A 75 8.69 -1.42 2.20
C ASN A 75 7.25 -0.92 1.97
N LEU A 76 6.82 0.15 2.64
CA LEU A 76 5.43 0.62 2.59
C LEU A 76 4.94 0.96 1.18
N PRO A 77 5.69 1.68 0.32
CA PRO A 77 5.22 1.97 -1.04
C PRO A 77 5.00 0.69 -1.85
N ARG A 78 5.89 -0.30 -1.73
CA ARG A 78 5.82 -1.58 -2.43
C ARG A 78 4.65 -2.44 -1.92
N LEU A 79 4.33 -2.34 -0.62
CA LEU A 79 3.11 -2.93 -0.05
C LEU A 79 1.85 -2.27 -0.63
N ALA A 80 1.80 -0.94 -0.69
CA ALA A 80 0.65 -0.21 -1.25
C ALA A 80 0.42 -0.59 -2.72
N GLU A 81 1.48 -0.67 -3.52
CA GLU A 81 1.40 -1.08 -4.93
C GLU A 81 0.84 -2.51 -5.09
N ALA A 82 1.22 -3.44 -4.22
CA ALA A 82 0.69 -4.81 -4.28
C ALA A 82 -0.79 -4.87 -3.90
N LEU A 83 -1.20 -4.11 -2.89
CA LEU A 83 -2.60 -3.97 -2.48
C LEU A 83 -3.43 -3.33 -3.59
N GLU A 84 -2.95 -2.25 -4.19
CA GLU A 84 -3.60 -1.57 -5.31
C GLU A 84 -3.78 -2.51 -6.51
N GLN A 85 -2.75 -3.30 -6.83
CA GLN A 85 -2.83 -4.29 -7.90
C GLN A 85 -3.88 -5.38 -7.60
N ASN A 86 -3.91 -5.89 -6.36
CA ASN A 86 -4.92 -6.87 -5.97
C ASN A 86 -6.33 -6.29 -6.07
N SER A 87 -6.53 -5.05 -5.64
CA SER A 87 -7.79 -4.32 -5.77
C SER A 87 -8.22 -4.19 -7.24
N CYS A 88 -7.32 -3.67 -8.09
CA CYS A 88 -7.54 -3.53 -9.52
C CYS A 88 -7.87 -4.88 -10.19
N THR A 89 -7.17 -5.95 -9.81
CA THR A 89 -7.35 -7.27 -10.41
C THR A 89 -8.71 -7.87 -10.01
N ALA A 90 -9.09 -7.79 -8.74
CA ALA A 90 -10.39 -8.26 -8.27
C ALA A 90 -11.55 -7.50 -8.96
N ASN A 91 -11.46 -6.17 -9.01
CA ASN A 91 -12.43 -5.32 -9.70
C ASN A 91 -12.50 -5.59 -11.22
N PHE A 92 -11.34 -5.83 -11.86
CA PHE A 92 -11.30 -6.21 -13.27
C PHE A 92 -12.07 -7.51 -13.53
N VAL A 93 -11.82 -8.56 -12.73
CA VAL A 93 -12.52 -9.85 -12.86
C VAL A 93 -14.03 -9.68 -12.64
N LEU A 94 -14.44 -8.91 -11.63
CA LEU A 94 -15.84 -8.62 -11.36
C LEU A 94 -16.52 -7.91 -12.55
N ARG A 95 -15.90 -6.84 -13.06
CA ARG A 95 -16.42 -6.08 -14.22
C ARG A 95 -16.45 -6.91 -15.50
N GLN A 96 -15.48 -7.81 -15.68
CA GLN A 96 -15.48 -8.76 -16.79
C GLN A 96 -16.69 -9.70 -16.71
N ARG A 97 -17.01 -10.24 -15.53
CA ARG A 97 -18.20 -11.09 -15.32
C ARG A 97 -19.51 -10.34 -15.56
N GLN A 98 -19.57 -9.08 -15.17
CA GLN A 98 -20.71 -8.20 -15.39
C GLN A 98 -20.86 -7.75 -16.86
N GLY A 99 -19.94 -8.13 -17.75
CA GLY A 99 -19.99 -7.80 -19.18
C GLY A 99 -19.65 -6.33 -19.48
N VAL A 100 -19.04 -5.61 -18.53
CA VAL A 100 -18.61 -4.21 -18.69
C VAL A 100 -17.38 -4.10 -19.58
N PHE A 101 -16.54 -5.13 -19.62
CA PHE A 101 -15.40 -5.26 -20.54
C PHE A 101 -15.63 -6.45 -21.48
N LYS A 102 -15.76 -6.20 -22.78
CA LYS A 102 -15.78 -7.21 -23.84
C LYS A 102 -14.44 -7.27 -24.55
#